data_AF-A0A3A1N5Z3-F1
#
_entry.id   AF-A0A3A1N5Z3-F1
#
_cell.length_a   1.000
_cell.length_b   1.000
_cell.length_c   1.000
_cell.angle_alpha   90.00
_cell.angle_beta   90.00
_cell.angle_gamma   90.00
#
_symmetry.space_group_name_H-M   'P 1'
#
loop_
_entity.id
_entity.type
_entity.pdbx_description
1 polymer ?
#
loop_
_entity_poly.entity_id
_entity_poly.type
_entity_poly.pdbx_seq_one_letter_code
_entity_poly.pdbx_strand_id
1 'polypeptide(L)'
;MKLRTLVSLVVCFASQIYLTSCNNSYKSNNTPFHGTATLAEMDTLLTKLQDLDTVDCKNLDKIVIINEKMRRIVENIRFTEEFDKLVKAYQQNEYQITFVFSEDKHIGVFSWNTKMDCLGHSIKNIALFKSNDKLHATSLYGESMIYRGIASRKKSNNKTIYILSGETILREPAINGYTIANEHLVESSIPTIEETYVDNTYN
;
A
#
# COMPACT_ATOMS: atom_id res chain seq x y z
N MET A 1 -19.21 67.59 41.44
CA MET A 1 -20.40 67.66 40.57
C MET A 1 -19.96 67.21 39.17
N LYS A 2 -20.63 66.18 38.61
CA LYS A 2 -20.65 65.63 37.23
C LYS A 2 -19.52 66.11 36.27
N LEU A 3 -18.79 65.21 35.61
CA LEU A 3 -19.31 64.57 34.38
C LEU A 3 -18.53 63.28 34.02
N ARG A 4 -19.28 62.29 33.53
CA ARG A 4 -18.87 60.95 33.09
C ARG A 4 -18.53 60.95 31.59
N THR A 5 -17.54 60.15 31.19
CA THR A 5 -17.53 59.32 29.95
C THR A 5 -16.24 58.47 29.95
N LEU A 6 -16.27 57.21 30.44
CA LEU A 6 -16.53 55.98 29.67
C LEU A 6 -15.76 55.93 28.33
N VAL A 7 -14.48 55.51 28.41
CA VAL A 7 -13.72 55.04 27.24
C VAL A 7 -13.86 53.52 27.19
N SER A 8 -14.42 53.07 26.07
CA SER A 8 -14.80 51.68 25.79
C SER A 8 -13.68 50.68 25.99
N LEU A 9 -14.06 49.63 26.72
CA LEU A 9 -13.47 48.30 26.79
C LEU A 9 -12.79 47.86 25.47
N VAL A 10 -11.48 47.66 25.55
CA VAL A 10 -10.72 46.84 24.59
C VAL A 10 -11.13 45.39 24.80
N VAL A 11 -12.17 44.95 24.10
CA VAL A 11 -12.48 43.53 23.91
C VAL A 11 -11.61 43.03 22.76
N CYS A 12 -10.36 42.74 23.07
CA CYS A 12 -9.44 42.01 22.20
C CYS A 12 -8.76 40.96 23.06
N PHE A 13 -9.45 39.85 23.33
CA PHE A 13 -8.76 38.62 23.68
C PHE A 13 -9.57 37.42 23.19
N ALA A 14 -8.92 36.70 22.28
CA ALA A 14 -9.11 35.30 21.97
C ALA A 14 -10.52 34.90 21.49
N SER A 15 -10.74 35.10 20.20
CA SER A 15 -11.43 34.11 19.38
C SER A 15 -10.89 32.72 19.73
N GLN A 16 -11.62 32.02 20.60
CA GLN A 16 -11.39 30.61 20.86
C GLN A 16 -11.67 29.88 19.55
N ILE A 17 -10.57 29.48 18.95
CA ILE A 17 -10.50 28.55 17.85
C ILE A 17 -11.15 27.25 18.37
N TYR A 18 -12.44 27.06 18.08
CA TYR A 18 -13.06 25.74 18.10
C TYR A 18 -12.52 24.96 16.90
N LEU A 19 -11.24 24.60 16.93
CA LEU A 19 -10.75 23.42 16.24
C LEU A 19 -11.38 22.24 16.98
N THR A 20 -12.63 21.94 16.64
CA THR A 20 -13.12 20.58 16.72
C THR A 20 -12.30 19.79 15.71
N SER A 21 -11.10 19.41 16.14
CA SER A 21 -10.39 18.28 15.57
C SER A 21 -11.39 17.14 15.60
N CYS A 22 -11.91 16.77 14.42
CA CYS A 22 -12.46 15.45 14.20
C CYS A 22 -11.29 14.49 14.36
N ASN A 23 -10.93 14.25 15.62
CA ASN A 23 -10.13 13.11 16.02
C ASN A 23 -11.04 11.92 15.79
N ASN A 24 -11.10 11.46 14.53
CA ASN A 24 -11.51 10.11 14.20
C ASN A 24 -10.47 9.18 14.82
N SER A 25 -10.50 9.09 16.15
CA SER A 25 -10.10 7.90 16.84
C SER A 25 -11.02 6.81 16.32
N TYR A 26 -10.62 6.19 15.22
CA TYR A 26 -11.04 4.84 14.92
C TYR A 26 -10.66 4.05 16.17
N LYS A 27 -11.64 3.87 17.07
CA LYS A 27 -11.64 2.78 18.02
C LYS A 27 -11.52 1.54 17.16
N SER A 28 -10.28 1.09 16.96
CA SER A 28 -10.00 -0.28 16.58
C SER A 28 -10.71 -1.11 17.64
N ASN A 29 -11.87 -1.67 17.30
CA ASN A 29 -12.46 -2.69 18.13
C ASN A 29 -11.36 -3.74 18.33
N ASN A 30 -11.12 -4.14 19.59
CA ASN A 30 -10.08 -5.09 20.01
C ASN A 30 -10.27 -6.52 19.44
N THR A 31 -10.88 -6.65 18.27
CA THR A 31 -10.90 -7.91 17.53
C THR A 31 -9.48 -8.22 17.07
N PRO A 32 -8.89 -9.35 17.50
CA PRO A 32 -7.57 -9.73 17.04
C PRO A 32 -7.56 -9.87 15.52
N PHE A 33 -6.50 -9.38 14.87
CA PHE A 33 -6.33 -9.54 13.43
C PHE A 33 -6.22 -11.02 13.03
N HIS A 34 -6.99 -11.41 12.01
CA HIS A 34 -7.03 -12.76 11.44
C HIS A 34 -6.72 -12.72 9.94
N GLY A 35 -5.51 -13.18 9.56
CA GLY A 35 -5.06 -13.12 8.17
C GLY A 35 -5.96 -13.86 7.17
N THR A 36 -6.46 -15.05 7.53
CA THR A 36 -7.38 -15.83 6.68
C THR A 36 -8.69 -15.09 6.42
N ALA A 37 -9.26 -14.45 7.46
CA ALA A 37 -10.49 -13.67 7.32
C ALA A 37 -10.28 -12.44 6.42
N THR A 38 -9.14 -11.75 6.58
CA THR A 38 -8.77 -10.62 5.72
C THR A 38 -8.61 -11.05 4.26
N LEU A 39 -7.93 -12.16 3.99
CA LEU A 39 -7.77 -12.71 2.64
C LEU A 39 -9.13 -13.10 2.02
N ALA A 40 -10.00 -13.76 2.79
CA ALA A 40 -11.34 -14.13 2.34
C ALA A 40 -12.24 -12.92 2.05
N GLU A 41 -12.15 -11.85 2.85
CA GLU A 41 -12.85 -10.59 2.59
C GLU A 41 -12.39 -9.95 1.28
N MET A 42 -11.07 -9.90 1.08
CA MET A 42 -10.48 -9.41 -0.17
C MET A 42 -10.92 -10.24 -1.38
N ASP A 43 -10.98 -11.57 -1.23
CA ASP A 43 -11.40 -12.46 -2.30
C ASP A 43 -12.88 -12.31 -2.67
N THR A 44 -13.73 -12.09 -1.66
CA THR A 44 -15.15 -11.77 -1.85
C THR A 44 -15.33 -10.47 -2.62
N LEU A 45 -14.53 -9.45 -2.33
CA LEU A 45 -14.54 -8.19 -3.06
C LEU A 45 -14.03 -8.36 -4.49
N LEU A 46 -12.97 -9.14 -4.70
CA LEU A 46 -12.43 -9.41 -6.02
C LEU A 46 -13.42 -10.18 -6.90
N THR A 47 -14.13 -11.16 -6.34
CA THR A 47 -15.21 -11.86 -7.05
C THR A 47 -16.29 -10.89 -7.52
N LYS A 48 -16.75 -9.98 -6.63
CA LYS A 48 -17.70 -8.93 -7.01
C LYS A 48 -17.18 -8.01 -8.10
N LEU A 49 -15.87 -7.70 -8.09
CA LEU A 49 -15.24 -6.89 -9.13
C LEU A 49 -15.21 -7.62 -10.47
N GLN A 50 -14.91 -8.92 -10.45
CA GLN A 50 -14.88 -9.76 -11.65
C GLN A 50 -16.26 -9.90 -12.31
N ASP A 51 -17.33 -9.91 -11.53
CA ASP A 51 -18.71 -9.97 -12.03
C ASP A 51 -19.19 -8.67 -12.71
N LEU A 52 -18.49 -7.55 -12.51
CA LEU A 52 -18.85 -6.28 -13.15
C LEU A 52 -18.37 -6.22 -14.61
N ASP A 53 -19.32 -6.01 -15.52
CA ASP A 53 -19.03 -5.71 -16.92
C ASP A 53 -18.36 -4.33 -17.06
N THR A 54 -17.33 -4.27 -17.92
CA THR A 54 -16.55 -3.07 -18.25
C THR A 54 -16.76 -2.62 -19.70
N VAL A 55 -17.54 -3.35 -20.50
CA VAL A 55 -17.85 -2.97 -21.88
C VAL A 55 -18.51 -1.59 -21.90
N ASP A 56 -18.06 -0.74 -22.81
CA ASP A 56 -18.46 0.66 -22.94
C ASP A 56 -18.29 1.47 -21.64
N CYS A 57 -17.31 1.11 -20.81
CA CYS A 57 -17.00 1.79 -19.56
C CYS A 57 -18.19 1.87 -18.60
N LYS A 58 -18.97 0.78 -18.49
CA LYS A 58 -20.05 0.66 -17.51
C LYS A 58 -19.53 0.38 -16.10
N ASN A 59 -20.40 0.55 -15.11
CA ASN A 59 -20.17 0.20 -13.70
C ASN A 59 -19.00 0.90 -12.99
N LEU A 60 -18.49 2.02 -13.55
CA LEU A 60 -17.30 2.71 -13.03
C LEU A 60 -17.38 3.02 -11.54
N ASP A 61 -18.50 3.56 -11.05
CA ASP A 61 -18.67 3.87 -9.63
C ASP A 61 -18.51 2.64 -8.74
N LYS A 62 -19.10 1.51 -9.15
CA LYS A 62 -19.01 0.25 -8.40
C LYS A 62 -17.59 -0.31 -8.42
N ILE A 63 -16.93 -0.24 -9.58
CA ILE A 63 -15.53 -0.63 -9.74
C ILE A 63 -14.64 0.18 -8.80
N VAL A 64 -14.77 1.51 -8.79
CA VAL A 64 -14.02 2.40 -7.88
C VAL A 64 -14.29 2.06 -6.43
N ILE A 65 -15.56 1.90 -6.04
CA ILE A 65 -15.93 1.57 -4.66
C ILE A 65 -15.29 0.25 -4.20
N ILE A 66 -15.26 -0.78 -5.04
CA ILE A 66 -14.67 -2.07 -4.68
C ILE A 66 -13.14 -1.95 -4.56
N ASN A 67 -12.47 -1.29 -5.51
CA ASN A 67 -11.02 -1.06 -5.44
C ASN A 67 -10.62 -0.25 -4.20
N GLU A 68 -11.40 0.78 -3.85
CA GLU A 68 -11.17 1.58 -2.65
C GLU A 68 -11.38 0.78 -1.35
N LYS A 69 -12.32 -0.17 -1.34
CA LYS A 69 -12.48 -1.09 -0.21
C LYS A 69 -11.28 -2.02 -0.08
N MET A 70 -10.84 -2.62 -1.19
CA MET A 70 -9.62 -3.44 -1.23
C MET A 70 -8.41 -2.65 -0.73
N ARG A 71 -8.25 -1.41 -1.19
CA ARG A 71 -7.17 -0.52 -0.76
C ARG A 71 -7.19 -0.26 0.73
N ARG A 72 -8.35 0.10 1.28
CA ARG A 72 -8.52 0.36 2.71
C ARG A 72 -8.26 -0.87 3.58
N ILE A 73 -8.61 -2.08 3.13
CA ILE A 73 -8.28 -3.31 3.85
C ILE A 73 -6.76 -3.42 3.96
N VAL A 74 -6.03 -3.25 2.86
CA VAL A 74 -4.57 -3.37 2.87
C VAL A 74 -3.91 -2.27 3.71
N GLU A 75 -4.34 -1.02 3.57
CA GLU A 75 -3.81 0.13 4.33
C GLU A 75 -4.12 0.09 5.84
N ASN A 76 -5.08 -0.74 6.26
CA ASN A 76 -5.40 -0.94 7.68
C ASN A 76 -4.55 -2.03 8.34
N ILE A 77 -3.76 -2.78 7.58
CA ILE A 77 -2.74 -3.69 8.13
C ILE A 77 -1.55 -2.81 8.53
N ARG A 78 -1.39 -2.56 9.84
CA ARG A 78 -0.45 -1.55 10.35
C ARG A 78 0.65 -2.10 11.23
N PHE A 79 0.52 -3.36 11.64
CA PHE A 79 1.48 -3.99 12.54
C PHE A 79 2.24 -5.11 11.85
N THR A 80 3.53 -5.21 12.15
CA THR A 80 4.43 -6.24 11.61
C THR A 80 3.90 -7.65 11.87
N GLU A 81 3.27 -7.87 13.02
CA GLU A 81 2.67 -9.15 13.40
C GLU A 81 1.44 -9.50 12.55
N GLU A 82 0.69 -8.50 12.08
CA GLU A 82 -0.46 -8.70 11.17
C GLU A 82 0.02 -9.12 9.78
N PHE A 83 1.07 -8.48 9.28
CA PHE A 83 1.74 -8.89 8.05
C PHE A 83 2.27 -10.32 8.16
N ASP A 84 2.93 -10.67 9.25
CA ASP A 84 3.45 -12.03 9.45
C ASP A 84 2.31 -13.08 9.55
N LYS A 85 1.16 -12.71 10.11
CA LYS A 85 -0.05 -13.55 10.09
C LYS A 85 -0.61 -13.72 8.68
N LEU A 86 -0.60 -12.69 7.84
CA LEU A 86 -1.00 -12.79 6.43
C LEU A 86 -0.08 -13.71 5.64
N VAL A 87 1.23 -13.52 5.78
CA VAL A 87 2.24 -14.38 5.13
C VAL A 87 2.06 -15.86 5.52
N LYS A 88 1.71 -16.14 6.78
CA LYS A 88 1.43 -17.50 7.25
C LYS A 88 0.10 -18.06 6.76
N ALA A 89 -0.91 -17.20 6.62
CA ALA A 89 -2.26 -17.60 6.24
C ALA A 89 -2.41 -17.83 4.73
N TYR A 90 -1.62 -17.13 3.91
CA TYR A 90 -1.80 -17.13 2.46
C TYR A 90 -1.39 -18.47 1.83
N GLN A 91 -2.33 -19.06 1.09
CA GLN A 91 -2.11 -20.21 0.22
C GLN A 91 -2.47 -19.82 -1.21
N GLN A 92 -1.50 -19.85 -2.11
CA GLN A 92 -1.62 -19.29 -3.47
C GLN A 92 -2.79 -19.85 -4.29
N ASN A 93 -3.25 -21.07 -4.02
CA ASN A 93 -4.33 -21.71 -4.77
C ASN A 93 -5.71 -21.59 -4.10
N GLU A 94 -5.80 -20.97 -2.93
CA GLU A 94 -7.05 -20.82 -2.17
C GLU A 94 -7.76 -19.51 -2.51
N TYR A 95 -7.02 -18.49 -2.96
CA TYR A 95 -7.53 -17.13 -3.17
C TYR A 95 -7.26 -16.67 -4.61
N GLN A 96 -8.19 -15.90 -5.17
CA GLN A 96 -8.03 -15.23 -6.46
C GLN A 96 -7.17 -13.97 -6.34
N ILE A 97 -7.20 -13.31 -5.18
CA ILE A 97 -6.30 -12.20 -4.89
C ILE A 97 -4.85 -12.71 -4.90
N THR A 98 -3.98 -12.06 -5.66
CA THR A 98 -2.57 -12.44 -5.69
C THR A 98 -1.82 -11.68 -4.60
N PHE A 99 -1.25 -12.39 -3.65
CA PHE A 99 -0.33 -11.86 -2.65
C PHE A 99 1.03 -12.52 -2.79
N VAL A 100 2.06 -11.72 -3.04
CA VAL A 100 3.46 -12.18 -3.14
C VAL A 100 4.32 -11.46 -2.13
N PHE A 101 5.33 -12.11 -1.58
CA PHE A 101 6.22 -11.53 -0.57
C PHE A 101 7.66 -11.97 -0.79
N SER A 102 8.61 -11.15 -0.33
CA SER A 102 10.03 -11.46 -0.40
C SER A 102 10.41 -12.59 0.57
N GLU A 103 11.50 -13.31 0.28
CA GLU A 103 12.01 -14.39 1.13
C GLU A 103 12.33 -13.92 2.56
N ASP A 104 12.88 -12.71 2.69
CA ASP A 104 13.17 -12.06 3.98
C ASP A 104 11.93 -11.48 4.68
N LYS A 105 10.74 -11.60 4.05
CA LYS A 105 9.45 -11.10 4.57
C LYS A 105 9.47 -9.63 4.96
N HIS A 106 10.30 -8.82 4.30
CA HIS A 106 10.34 -7.37 4.49
C HIS A 106 9.38 -6.62 3.58
N ILE A 107 8.96 -7.21 2.46
CA ILE A 107 7.98 -6.64 1.55
C ILE A 107 6.97 -7.70 1.11
N GLY A 108 5.71 -7.29 0.96
CA GLY A 108 4.69 -8.06 0.28
C GLY A 108 3.81 -7.15 -0.57
N VAL A 109 3.23 -7.69 -1.64
CA VAL A 109 2.47 -6.93 -2.64
C VAL A 109 1.18 -7.66 -2.96
N PHE A 110 0.08 -6.93 -2.81
CA PHE A 110 -1.25 -7.35 -3.26
C PHE A 110 -1.48 -6.90 -4.70
N SER A 111 -1.94 -7.83 -5.53
CA SER A 111 -2.15 -7.63 -6.96
C SER A 111 -3.47 -8.22 -7.42
N TRP A 112 -4.24 -7.42 -8.16
CA TRP A 112 -5.49 -7.84 -8.80
C TRP A 112 -5.76 -6.99 -10.04
N ASN A 113 -6.62 -7.47 -10.92
CA ASN A 113 -7.10 -6.67 -12.05
C ASN A 113 -8.10 -5.64 -11.52
N THR A 114 -7.72 -4.36 -11.54
CA THR A 114 -8.53 -3.27 -10.99
C THR A 114 -9.74 -2.93 -11.85
N LYS A 115 -9.75 -3.29 -13.14
CA LYS A 115 -10.78 -2.89 -14.12
C LYS A 115 -10.99 -1.37 -14.23
N MET A 116 -9.97 -0.58 -13.87
CA MET A 116 -10.05 0.89 -13.88
C MET A 116 -9.53 1.53 -15.18
N ASP A 117 -9.32 0.75 -16.24
CA ASP A 117 -8.70 1.21 -17.50
C ASP A 117 -9.44 2.42 -18.11
N CYS A 118 -10.77 2.41 -18.08
CA CYS A 118 -11.62 3.49 -18.57
C CYS A 118 -11.49 4.81 -17.79
N LEU A 119 -10.89 4.78 -16.60
CA LEU A 119 -10.75 5.96 -15.73
C LEU A 119 -9.37 6.62 -15.90
N GLY A 120 -8.42 5.97 -16.58
CA GLY A 120 -7.04 6.44 -16.65
C GLY A 120 -6.30 6.43 -15.30
N HIS A 121 -6.86 5.74 -14.29
CA HIS A 121 -6.23 5.60 -12.98
C HIS A 121 -5.15 4.52 -13.00
N SER A 122 -4.00 4.84 -12.39
CA SER A 122 -2.77 4.05 -12.47
C SER A 122 -2.35 3.40 -11.15
N ILE A 123 -3.27 3.21 -10.19
CA ILE A 123 -2.94 2.43 -8.99
C ILE A 123 -2.88 0.96 -9.41
N LYS A 124 -1.66 0.41 -9.45
CA LYS A 124 -1.39 -0.95 -9.91
C LYS A 124 -1.73 -1.98 -8.84
N ASN A 125 -1.15 -1.76 -7.66
CA ASN A 125 -0.95 -2.73 -6.60
C ASN A 125 -0.71 -1.99 -5.29
N ILE A 126 -0.82 -2.69 -4.17
CA ILE A 126 -0.46 -2.13 -2.87
C ILE A 126 0.64 -2.98 -2.25
N ALA A 127 1.74 -2.31 -1.90
CA ALA A 127 2.84 -2.91 -1.18
C ALA A 127 2.71 -2.65 0.32
N LEU A 128 2.99 -3.67 1.11
CA LEU A 128 3.30 -3.58 2.53
C LEU A 128 4.79 -3.80 2.71
N PHE A 129 5.46 -2.95 3.48
CA PHE A 129 6.89 -3.11 3.74
C PHE A 129 7.27 -2.74 5.16
N LYS A 130 8.30 -3.41 5.69
CA LYS A 130 8.84 -3.19 7.03
C LYS A 130 9.97 -2.15 6.97
N SER A 131 9.90 -1.13 7.81
CA SER A 131 10.94 -0.10 7.97
C SER A 131 10.93 0.42 9.41
N ASN A 132 12.09 0.50 10.06
CA ASN A 132 12.21 1.01 11.44
C ASN A 132 11.20 0.37 12.41
N ASP A 133 11.07 -0.96 12.39
CA ASP A 133 10.13 -1.76 13.19
C ASP A 133 8.64 -1.46 12.96
N LYS A 134 8.30 -0.68 11.93
CA LYS A 134 6.92 -0.39 11.52
C LYS A 134 6.59 -1.05 10.20
N LEU A 135 5.30 -1.30 10.01
CA LEU A 135 4.75 -1.69 8.73
C LEU A 135 4.15 -0.47 8.03
N HIS A 136 4.51 -0.30 6.77
CA HIS A 136 4.03 0.79 5.92
C HIS A 136 3.27 0.23 4.73
N ALA A 137 2.16 0.87 4.37
CA ALA A 137 1.43 0.59 3.14
C ALA A 137 1.71 1.67 2.10
N THR A 138 1.87 1.30 0.84
CA THR A 138 2.02 2.24 -0.27
C THR A 138 1.43 1.70 -1.56
N SER A 139 0.87 2.59 -2.38
CA SER A 139 0.41 2.26 -3.72
C SER A 139 1.61 2.21 -4.68
N LEU A 140 1.64 1.19 -5.55
CA LEU A 140 2.56 1.13 -6.68
C LEU A 140 1.86 1.73 -7.90
N TYR A 141 2.48 2.70 -8.56
CA TYR A 141 1.86 3.48 -9.65
C TYR A 141 2.31 3.03 -11.06
N GLY A 142 1.44 3.23 -12.05
CA GLY A 142 1.60 3.00 -13.51
C GLY A 142 0.65 1.91 -14.06
N GLU A 143 1.08 1.12 -15.05
CA GLU A 143 0.28 0.03 -15.65
C GLU A 143 -0.02 -1.15 -14.69
N SER A 144 -1.29 -1.54 -14.57
CA SER A 144 -1.69 -2.65 -13.70
C SER A 144 -0.94 -3.95 -14.03
N MET A 145 -0.36 -4.55 -12.99
CA MET A 145 0.42 -5.78 -13.09
C MET A 145 -0.03 -6.81 -12.06
N ILE A 146 0.02 -8.08 -12.44
CA ILE A 146 -0.10 -9.22 -11.53
C ILE A 146 1.31 -9.72 -11.21
N TYR A 147 1.82 -9.37 -10.04
CA TYR A 147 3.12 -9.84 -9.60
C TYR A 147 3.08 -11.32 -9.22
N ARG A 148 4.10 -12.07 -9.63
CA ARG A 148 4.26 -13.51 -9.40
C ARG A 148 5.40 -13.83 -8.45
N GLY A 149 6.33 -12.90 -8.24
CA GLY A 149 7.44 -13.11 -7.32
C GLY A 149 8.16 -11.83 -6.95
N ILE A 150 8.82 -11.88 -5.78
CA ILE A 150 9.70 -10.83 -5.28
C ILE A 150 11.05 -11.46 -4.93
N ALA A 151 12.09 -11.11 -5.68
CA ALA A 151 13.47 -11.45 -5.34
C ALA A 151 14.13 -10.29 -4.59
N SER A 152 14.98 -10.57 -3.60
CA SER A 152 15.81 -9.55 -2.96
C SER A 152 17.28 -9.70 -3.39
N ARG A 153 17.95 -8.57 -3.63
CA ARG A 153 19.38 -8.50 -3.94
C ARG A 153 20.04 -7.40 -3.12
N LYS A 154 21.22 -7.68 -2.56
CA LYS A 154 22.02 -6.65 -1.90
C LYS A 154 22.85 -5.88 -2.93
N LYS A 155 22.85 -4.56 -2.85
CA LYS A 155 23.82 -3.67 -3.52
C LYS A 155 25.12 -3.64 -2.72
N SER A 156 26.20 -3.19 -3.37
CA SER A 156 27.54 -2.99 -2.78
C SER A 156 27.55 -2.12 -1.52
N ASN A 157 26.61 -1.18 -1.39
CA ASN A 157 26.43 -0.33 -0.21
C ASN A 157 25.53 -0.95 0.88
N ASN A 158 25.34 -2.28 0.86
CA ASN A 158 24.46 -3.03 1.76
C ASN A 158 22.98 -2.62 1.73
N LYS A 159 22.53 -1.87 0.72
CA LYS A 159 21.11 -1.60 0.49
C LYS A 159 20.47 -2.79 -0.22
N THR A 160 19.30 -3.21 0.22
CA THR A 160 18.52 -4.25 -0.47
C THR A 160 17.65 -3.63 -1.57
N ILE A 161 17.67 -4.25 -2.74
CA ILE A 161 16.72 -4.03 -3.83
C ILE A 161 15.76 -5.21 -3.86
N TYR A 162 14.47 -4.90 -3.92
CA TYR A 162 13.41 -5.85 -4.18
C TYR A 162 13.04 -5.77 -5.65
N ILE A 163 13.19 -6.88 -6.36
CA ILE A 163 12.86 -7.03 -7.77
C ILE A 163 11.51 -7.74 -7.84
N LEU A 164 10.49 -6.98 -8.20
CA LEU A 164 9.13 -7.47 -8.37
C LEU A 164 8.98 -7.92 -9.82
N SER A 165 8.56 -9.16 -10.02
CA SER A 165 8.38 -9.77 -11.34
C SER A 165 6.93 -10.20 -11.53
N GLY A 166 6.39 -9.98 -12.72
CA GLY A 166 4.99 -10.25 -13.01
C GLY A 166 4.64 -10.07 -14.47
N GLU A 167 3.34 -9.92 -14.72
CA GLU A 167 2.77 -9.76 -16.04
C GLU A 167 1.82 -8.56 -16.03
N THR A 168 1.79 -7.78 -17.12
CA THR A 168 0.76 -6.76 -17.35
C THR A 168 -0.59 -7.41 -17.62
N ILE A 169 -1.66 -6.61 -17.68
CA ILE A 169 -2.99 -7.10 -18.10
C ILE A 169 -2.93 -7.73 -19.52
N LEU A 170 -2.05 -7.23 -20.38
CA LEU A 170 -1.79 -7.76 -21.72
C LEU A 170 -0.92 -9.03 -21.73
N ARG A 171 -0.55 -9.56 -20.55
CA ARG A 171 0.32 -10.73 -20.34
C ARG A 171 1.75 -10.52 -20.84
N GLU A 172 2.21 -9.27 -20.83
CA GLU A 172 3.61 -8.97 -21.14
C GLU A 172 4.45 -9.11 -19.86
N PRO A 173 5.57 -9.85 -19.89
CA PRO A 173 6.47 -9.94 -18.75
C PRO A 173 7.02 -8.57 -18.36
N ALA A 174 6.98 -8.25 -17.08
CA ALA A 174 7.49 -6.98 -16.55
C ALA A 174 8.27 -7.20 -15.24
N ILE A 175 9.30 -6.38 -15.06
CA ILE A 175 10.13 -6.36 -13.86
C ILE A 175 10.31 -4.93 -13.37
N ASN A 176 10.15 -4.71 -12.07
CA ASN A 176 10.35 -3.41 -11.43
C ASN A 176 11.28 -3.57 -10.21
N GLY A 177 12.24 -2.66 -10.07
CA GLY A 177 13.13 -2.61 -8.92
C GLY A 177 12.65 -1.59 -7.90
N TYR A 178 12.72 -1.93 -6.60
CA TYR A 178 12.37 -1.03 -5.52
C TYR A 178 13.39 -1.09 -4.37
N THR A 179 13.60 0.04 -3.71
CA THR A 179 14.40 0.16 -2.48
C THR A 179 13.57 0.82 -1.40
N ILE A 180 13.83 0.45 -0.14
CA ILE A 180 13.29 1.17 1.01
C ILE A 180 14.26 2.28 1.38
N ALA A 181 13.82 3.53 1.32
CA ALA A 181 14.60 4.72 1.65
C ALA A 181 13.73 5.70 2.43
N ASN A 182 14.21 6.13 3.60
CA ASN A 182 13.51 7.11 4.45
C ASN A 182 12.04 6.74 4.72
N GLU A 183 11.77 5.48 5.10
CA GLU A 183 10.41 4.97 5.34
C GLU A 183 9.46 4.98 4.11
N HIS A 184 10.02 5.15 2.91
CA HIS A 184 9.30 5.06 1.64
C HIS A 184 9.84 3.93 0.77
N LEU A 185 8.94 3.30 0.01
CA LEU A 185 9.32 2.41 -1.08
C LEU A 185 9.50 3.25 -2.34
N VAL A 186 10.71 3.27 -2.89
CA VAL A 186 11.09 4.10 -4.02
C VAL A 186 11.57 3.19 -5.16
N GLU A 187 11.11 3.47 -6.37
CA GLU A 187 11.55 2.77 -7.57
C GLU A 187 13.06 2.96 -7.77
N SER A 188 13.75 1.88 -8.17
CA SER A 188 15.20 1.84 -8.29
C SER A 188 15.62 1.04 -9.51
N SER A 189 16.73 1.43 -10.13
CA SER A 189 17.35 0.65 -11.18
C SER A 189 17.75 -0.74 -10.67
N ILE A 190 17.45 -1.76 -11.48
CA ILE A 190 17.88 -3.13 -11.24
C ILE A 190 19.36 -3.22 -11.63
N PRO A 191 20.27 -3.58 -10.70
CA PRO A 191 21.68 -3.72 -11.01
C PRO A 191 21.92 -4.78 -12.08
N THR A 192 22.80 -4.48 -13.03
CA THR A 192 23.42 -5.51 -13.87
C THR A 192 24.30 -6.41 -13.01
N ILE A 193 24.47 -7.67 -13.41
CA ILE A 193 25.15 -8.72 -12.63
C ILE A 193 26.59 -8.30 -12.25
N GLU A 194 27.25 -7.47 -13.05
CA GLU A 194 28.60 -6.94 -12.79
C GLU A 194 28.68 -6.04 -11.55
N GLU A 195 27.60 -5.32 -11.19
CA GLU A 195 27.59 -4.43 -10.01
C GLU A 195 27.48 -5.19 -8.67
N THR A 196 27.33 -6.52 -8.70
CA THR A 196 27.29 -7.38 -7.49
C THR A 196 28.65 -7.97 -7.09
N TYR A 197 29.70 -7.79 -7.91
CA TYR A 197 31.04 -8.34 -7.69
C TYR A 197 32.14 -7.25 -7.65
N VAL A 198 32.15 -6.39 -6.62
CA VAL A 198 33.32 -5.61 -6.18
C VAL A 198 33.08 -5.36 -4.67
N ASP A 199 33.86 -5.81 -3.68
CA ASP A 199 35.30 -5.99 -3.54
C ASP A 199 35.55 -7.10 -2.49
N ASN A 200 36.15 -8.21 -2.89
CA ASN A 200 36.79 -9.17 -1.98
C ASN A 200 38.17 -9.48 -2.57
N THR A 201 38.96 -8.44 -2.78
CA THR A 201 40.40 -8.57 -3.00
C THR A 201 41.14 -7.91 -1.85
N TYR A 202 41.32 -8.68 -0.77
CA TYR A 202 42.43 -8.48 0.16
C TYR A 202 43.72 -8.99 -0.51
N ASN A 203 44.62 -8.06 -0.85
CA ASN A 203 46.05 -8.08 -0.46
C ASN A 203 46.77 -6.83 -0.99
#